data_AF-A0A2H3G5V6-F1
#
_entry.id   AF-A0A2H3G5V6-F1
#
_cell.length_a   1.000
_cell.length_b   1.000
_cell.length_c   1.000
_cell.angle_alpha   90.00
_cell.angle_beta   90.00
_cell.angle_gamma   90.00
#
_symmetry.space_group_name_H-M   'P 1'
#
loop_
_entity.id
_entity.type
_entity.pdbx_description
1 polymer ?
#
loop_
_entity_poly.entity_id
_entity_poly.type
_entity_poly.pdbx_seq_one_letter_code
_entity_poly.pdbx_strand_id
1 'polypeptide(L)'
;MGNRGRRTVRRLKERINEKTPDTSLGSTADLIVRLLGKVGFTTIKTARVGVPVASSVTRSDSKAGNGKAATEKKKDQPSLSEMRSDNSPLADEGITKMVSRVGRWWYTQCYENAAENPSGKSIWSDKALLSESERLGTSLKLMVCCARAPLERITSV
;
A
#
# COMPACT_ATOMS: atom_id res chain seq x y z
N MET A 1 7.98 -11.91 -14.81
CA MET A 1 9.46 -11.86 -14.90
C MET A 1 9.99 -13.18 -15.46
N GLY A 2 10.70 -13.15 -16.60
CA GLY A 2 11.28 -14.34 -17.25
C GLY A 2 12.55 -14.88 -16.60
N ASN A 3 13.07 -16.01 -17.11
CA ASN A 3 14.17 -16.76 -16.50
C ASN A 3 15.50 -15.99 -16.39
N ARG A 4 15.85 -15.18 -17.40
CA ARG A 4 17.06 -14.34 -17.36
C ARG A 4 17.00 -13.33 -16.22
N GLY A 5 15.88 -12.62 -16.09
CA GLY A 5 15.66 -11.66 -15.00
C GLY A 5 15.73 -12.31 -13.62
N ARG A 6 15.11 -13.49 -13.45
CA ARG A 6 15.19 -14.24 -12.19
C ARG A 6 16.63 -14.62 -11.83
N ARG A 7 17.45 -15.08 -12.80
CA ARG A 7 18.87 -15.40 -12.56
C ARG A 7 19.69 -14.16 -12.19
N THR A 8 19.49 -13.04 -12.89
CA THR A 8 20.22 -11.80 -12.60
C THR A 8 19.90 -11.29 -11.19
N VAL A 9 18.62 -11.27 -10.82
CA VAL A 9 18.19 -10.90 -9.47
C VAL A 9 18.78 -11.85 -8.42
N ARG A 10 18.77 -13.16 -8.66
CA ARG A 10 19.38 -14.14 -7.75
C ARG A 10 20.88 -13.87 -7.54
N ARG A 11 21.64 -13.71 -8.63
CA ARG A 11 23.08 -13.38 -8.56
C ARG A 11 23.36 -12.07 -7.84
N LEU A 12 22.49 -11.07 -8.00
CA LEU A 12 22.61 -9.81 -7.26
C LEU A 12 22.41 -10.05 -5.75
N LYS A 13 21.36 -10.79 -5.37
CA LYS A 13 21.10 -11.13 -3.97
C LYS A 13 22.26 -11.90 -3.32
N GLU A 14 22.85 -12.85 -4.05
CA GLU A 14 24.02 -13.60 -3.58
C GLU A 14 25.23 -12.70 -3.31
N ARG A 15 25.58 -11.81 -4.24
CA ARG A 15 26.68 -10.87 -4.06
C ARG A 15 26.46 -9.89 -2.91
N ILE A 16 25.21 -9.46 -2.68
CA ILE A 16 24.89 -8.62 -1.52
C ILE A 16 25.06 -9.41 -0.22
N ASN A 17 24.57 -10.65 -0.18
CA ASN A 17 24.73 -11.52 0.98
C ASN A 17 26.20 -11.84 1.30
N GLU A 18 27.04 -11.97 0.28
CA GLU A 18 28.49 -12.17 0.45
C GLU A 18 29.18 -10.94 1.05
N LYS A 19 28.82 -9.72 0.59
CA LYS A 19 29.40 -8.47 1.10
C LYS A 19 28.85 -8.05 2.46
N THR A 20 27.59 -8.38 2.75
CA THR A 20 26.90 -7.94 3.96
C THR A 20 25.92 -9.02 4.40
N PRO A 21 26.40 -10.06 5.12
CA PRO A 21 25.58 -11.23 5.48
C PRO A 21 24.43 -10.89 6.43
N ASP A 22 24.55 -9.79 7.15
CA ASP A 22 23.58 -9.24 8.09
C ASP A 22 22.46 -8.43 7.39
N THR A 23 22.59 -8.14 6.09
CA THR A 23 21.54 -7.48 5.31
C THR A 23 20.44 -8.47 4.91
N SER A 24 19.26 -8.32 5.51
CA SER A 24 18.08 -9.11 5.11
C SER A 24 17.48 -8.58 3.81
N LEU A 25 17.62 -9.37 2.73
CA LEU A 25 16.94 -9.14 1.44
C LEU A 25 15.53 -9.76 1.36
N GLY A 26 15.07 -10.32 2.48
CA GLY A 26 13.73 -10.84 2.64
C GLY A 26 12.68 -9.74 2.73
N SER A 27 11.41 -10.13 2.64
CA SER A 27 10.30 -9.25 2.93
C SER A 27 10.41 -8.70 4.37
N THR A 28 10.37 -7.39 4.54
CA THR A 28 10.36 -6.74 5.87
C THR A 28 9.22 -7.28 6.74
N ALA A 29 8.06 -7.54 6.13
CA ALA A 29 6.93 -8.17 6.79
C ALA A 29 7.32 -9.53 7.43
N ASP A 30 8.01 -10.39 6.68
CA ASP A 30 8.39 -11.72 7.19
C ASP A 30 9.47 -11.61 8.27
N LEU A 31 10.35 -10.61 8.17
CA LEU A 31 11.33 -10.28 9.20
C LEU A 31 10.64 -9.85 10.50
N ILE A 32 9.63 -8.98 10.44
CA ILE A 32 8.85 -8.56 11.62
C ILE A 32 8.19 -9.77 12.29
N VAL A 33 7.53 -10.65 11.53
CA VAL A 33 6.88 -11.85 12.09
C VAL A 33 7.87 -12.76 12.79
N ARG A 34 9.04 -12.97 12.19
CA ARG A 34 10.12 -13.75 12.78
C ARG A 34 10.66 -13.11 14.07
N LEU A 35 10.80 -11.79 14.10
CA LEU A 35 11.22 -11.07 15.31
C LEU A 35 10.17 -11.18 16.42
N LEU A 36 8.88 -11.05 16.10
CA LEU A 36 7.79 -11.25 17.08
C LEU A 36 7.86 -12.65 17.71
N GLY A 37 8.07 -13.69 16.91
CA GLY A 37 8.24 -15.05 17.42
C GLY A 37 9.47 -15.20 18.32
N LYS A 38 10.61 -14.60 17.94
CA LYS A 38 11.84 -14.60 18.77
C LYS A 38 11.66 -13.89 20.11
N VAL A 39 10.83 -12.85 20.15
CA VAL A 39 10.57 -12.06 21.36
C VAL A 39 9.59 -12.75 22.32
N GLY A 40 8.99 -13.88 21.91
CA GLY A 40 8.06 -14.66 22.72
C GLY A 40 6.59 -14.30 22.53
N PHE A 41 6.26 -13.53 21.49
CA PHE A 41 4.85 -13.33 21.14
C PHE A 41 4.23 -14.66 20.69
N THR A 42 3.02 -14.94 21.17
CA THR A 42 2.30 -16.18 20.89
C THR A 42 1.08 -15.92 20.03
N THR A 43 0.50 -16.98 19.44
CA THR A 43 -0.73 -16.89 18.62
C THR A 43 -0.65 -15.85 17.49
N ILE A 44 0.51 -15.77 16.82
CA ILE A 44 0.75 -14.80 15.74
C ILE A 44 -0.13 -15.17 14.54
N LYS A 45 -1.04 -14.27 14.17
CA LYS A 45 -1.91 -14.36 12.98
C LYS A 45 -1.56 -13.22 12.03
N THR A 46 -1.32 -13.56 10.78
CA THR A 46 -0.96 -12.58 9.73
C THR A 46 -1.96 -12.63 8.59
N ALA A 47 -2.39 -11.47 8.12
CA ALA A 47 -3.16 -11.31 6.89
C ALA A 47 -2.39 -10.42 5.92
N ARG A 48 -2.26 -10.85 4.66
CA ARG A 48 -1.67 -10.02 3.60
C ARG A 48 -2.81 -9.42 2.77
N VAL A 49 -2.82 -8.10 2.64
CA VAL A 49 -3.87 -7.34 1.96
C VAL A 49 -3.23 -6.52 0.84
N GLY A 50 -3.88 -6.51 -0.33
CA GLY A 50 -3.53 -5.62 -1.42
C GLY A 50 -4.39 -4.37 -1.36
N VAL A 51 -3.77 -3.20 -1.24
CA VAL A 51 -4.43 -1.90 -1.38
C VAL A 51 -4.18 -1.38 -2.79
N PRO A 52 -5.20 -1.17 -3.63
CA PRO A 52 -5.01 -0.67 -4.98
C PRO A 52 -4.23 0.66 -4.98
N VAL A 53 -3.30 0.83 -5.92
CA VAL A 53 -2.53 2.08 -6.07
C VAL A 53 -3.37 3.15 -6.77
N ALA A 54 -4.14 2.72 -7.76
CA ALA A 54 -5.02 3.57 -8.55
C ALA A 54 -6.42 2.96 -8.57
N SER A 55 -7.44 3.82 -8.49
CA SER A 55 -8.81 3.50 -8.90
C SER A 55 -8.98 3.81 -10.38
N SER A 56 -10.14 3.48 -10.96
CA SER A 56 -10.55 3.96 -12.28
C SER A 56 -10.16 5.44 -12.44
N VAL A 57 -9.08 5.72 -13.18
CA VAL A 57 -8.69 7.08 -13.46
C VAL A 57 -9.63 7.44 -14.59
N THR A 58 -10.84 7.88 -14.25
CA THR A 58 -11.70 8.50 -15.24
C THR A 58 -10.84 9.52 -15.95
N ARG A 59 -10.55 9.24 -17.23
CA ARG A 59 -9.87 10.17 -18.11
C ARG A 59 -10.64 11.45 -17.95
N SER A 60 -10.05 12.42 -17.27
CA SER A 60 -10.54 13.78 -17.35
C SER A 60 -10.14 14.24 -18.74
N ASP A 61 -10.82 13.69 -19.75
CA ASP A 61 -10.89 14.28 -21.06
C ASP A 61 -11.57 15.61 -20.82
N SER A 62 -10.76 16.65 -20.89
CA SER A 62 -11.18 18.03 -21.07
C SER A 62 -12.05 18.10 -22.32
N LYS A 63 -13.34 17.83 -22.17
CA LYS A 63 -14.39 18.31 -23.06
C LYS A 63 -15.50 18.87 -22.18
N ALA A 64 -15.56 20.18 -22.18
CA ALA A 64 -16.71 20.95 -21.76
C ALA A 64 -17.97 20.37 -22.44
N GLY A 65 -18.80 19.69 -21.65
CA GLY A 65 -20.13 19.23 -22.00
C GLY A 65 -21.11 19.87 -21.02
N ASN A 66 -21.77 20.92 -21.50
CA ASN A 66 -22.75 21.71 -20.76
C ASN A 66 -23.86 20.83 -20.16
N GLY A 67 -23.93 20.73 -18.83
CA GLY A 67 -24.85 19.84 -18.14
C GLY A 67 -25.08 20.25 -16.68
N LYS A 68 -25.85 21.31 -16.51
CA LYS A 68 -26.60 21.75 -15.30
C LYS A 68 -25.90 21.58 -13.95
N ALA A 69 -25.44 22.73 -13.45
CA ALA A 69 -25.11 22.99 -12.06
C ALA A 69 -26.19 22.44 -11.09
N ALA A 70 -25.86 21.34 -10.42
CA ALA A 70 -26.38 21.07 -9.09
C ALA A 70 -25.31 21.59 -8.12
N THR A 71 -25.65 22.69 -7.48
CA THR A 71 -24.99 23.30 -6.32
C THR A 71 -24.22 22.28 -5.47
N GLU A 72 -22.89 22.36 -5.51
CA GLU A 72 -21.99 21.67 -4.58
C GLU A 72 -22.25 22.20 -3.16
N LYS A 73 -23.25 21.63 -2.49
CA LYS A 73 -23.19 21.52 -1.04
C LYS A 73 -21.96 20.69 -0.74
N LYS A 74 -21.09 21.23 0.12
CA LYS A 74 -20.04 20.54 0.86
C LYS A 74 -20.68 19.37 1.62
N LYS A 75 -21.06 18.30 0.92
CA LYS A 75 -21.49 17.05 1.51
C LYS A 75 -20.20 16.44 2.01
N ASP A 76 -20.11 16.27 3.33
CA ASP A 76 -19.02 15.53 3.96
C ASP A 76 -18.72 14.31 3.10
N GLN A 77 -17.44 14.10 2.76
CA GLN A 77 -17.09 12.90 2.01
C GLN A 77 -17.61 11.71 2.83
N PRO A 78 -18.43 10.84 2.23
CA PRO A 78 -19.08 9.78 2.98
C PRO A 78 -18.00 8.94 3.66
N SER A 79 -18.23 8.62 4.93
CA SER A 79 -17.28 7.82 5.68
C SER A 79 -17.14 6.44 5.04
N LEU A 80 -15.99 5.76 5.20
CA LEU A 80 -15.82 4.39 4.68
C LEU A 80 -16.94 3.45 5.14
N SER A 81 -17.47 3.66 6.36
CA SER A 81 -18.58 2.89 6.92
C SER A 81 -19.87 3.10 6.13
N GLU A 82 -20.20 4.33 5.77
CA GLU A 82 -21.36 4.66 4.93
C GLU A 82 -21.20 4.08 3.52
N MET A 83 -20.02 4.19 2.93
CA MET A 83 -19.75 3.64 1.60
C MET A 83 -19.87 2.12 1.57
N ARG A 84 -19.46 1.43 2.64
CA ARG A 84 -19.59 -0.04 2.77
C ARG A 84 -21.04 -0.50 2.95
N SER A 85 -21.90 0.35 3.50
CA SER A 85 -23.33 0.03 3.66
C SER A 85 -24.14 0.20 2.37
N ASP A 86 -23.58 0.89 1.38
CA ASP A 86 -24.17 1.03 0.05
C ASP A 86 -23.89 -0.22 -0.81
N ASN A 87 -24.94 -0.91 -1.23
CA ASN A 87 -24.85 -2.12 -2.06
C ASN A 87 -25.01 -1.82 -3.56
N SER A 88 -24.95 -0.55 -3.96
CA SER A 88 -25.00 -0.14 -5.35
C SER A 88 -23.77 -0.63 -6.14
N PRO A 89 -23.92 -1.01 -7.42
CA PRO A 89 -22.79 -1.42 -8.27
C PRO A 89 -21.74 -0.31 -8.48
N LEU A 90 -22.05 0.95 -8.16
CA LEU A 90 -21.12 2.09 -8.23
C LEU A 90 -20.41 2.39 -6.87
N ALA A 91 -20.84 1.74 -5.78
CA ALA A 91 -20.29 1.99 -4.45
C ALA A 91 -18.81 1.53 -4.35
N ASP A 92 -18.49 0.41 -4.98
CA ASP A 92 -17.15 -0.19 -4.98
C ASP A 92 -16.09 0.71 -5.63
N GLU A 93 -16.47 1.50 -6.65
CA GLU A 93 -15.57 2.46 -7.28
C GLU A 93 -15.18 3.58 -6.31
N GLY A 94 -16.16 4.07 -5.56
CA GLY A 94 -15.93 5.05 -4.49
C GLY A 94 -14.99 4.50 -3.43
N ILE A 95 -15.25 3.28 -2.95
CA ILE A 95 -14.42 2.62 -1.92
C ILE A 95 -12.99 2.47 -2.43
N THR A 96 -12.83 1.97 -3.65
CA THR A 96 -11.51 1.77 -4.29
C THR A 96 -10.74 3.10 -4.39
N LYS A 97 -11.41 4.18 -4.78
CA LYS A 97 -10.80 5.52 -4.87
C LYS A 97 -10.33 6.03 -3.51
N MET A 98 -11.15 5.86 -2.47
CA MET A 98 -10.79 6.27 -1.11
C MET A 98 -9.62 5.44 -0.56
N VAL A 99 -9.69 4.11 -0.70
CA VAL A 99 -8.65 3.18 -0.27
C VAL A 99 -7.33 3.43 -1.00
N SER A 100 -7.36 3.70 -2.31
CA SER A 100 -6.16 4.06 -3.10
C SER A 100 -5.55 5.38 -2.66
N ARG A 101 -6.37 6.36 -2.25
CA ARG A 101 -5.88 7.63 -1.71
C ARG A 101 -5.18 7.44 -0.36
N VAL A 102 -5.78 6.68 0.55
CA VAL A 102 -5.19 6.38 1.86
C VAL A 102 -3.90 5.58 1.70
N GLY A 103 -3.88 4.59 0.81
CA GLY A 103 -2.69 3.80 0.52
C GLY A 103 -1.51 4.65 0.03
N ARG A 104 -1.76 5.55 -0.93
CA ARG A 104 -0.73 6.49 -1.42
C ARG A 104 -0.25 7.45 -0.35
N TRP A 105 -1.16 7.98 0.48
CA TRP A 105 -0.77 8.84 1.61
C TRP A 105 0.16 8.12 2.59
N TRP A 106 -0.19 6.88 2.97
CA TRP A 106 0.65 6.04 3.83
C TRP A 106 2.03 5.79 3.20
N TYR A 107 2.06 5.51 1.90
CA TYR A 107 3.31 5.33 1.19
C TYR A 107 4.19 6.58 1.22
N THR A 108 3.61 7.76 0.97
CA THR A 108 4.35 9.03 1.02
C THR A 108 4.94 9.26 2.41
N GLN A 109 4.15 9.04 3.46
CA GLN A 109 4.63 9.23 4.83
C GLN A 109 5.75 8.27 5.23
N CYS A 110 5.64 6.99 4.87
CA CYS A 110 6.60 5.97 5.32
C CYS A 110 7.82 5.79 4.40
N TYR A 111 7.67 6.06 3.10
CA TYR A 111 8.70 5.77 2.11
C TYR A 111 9.21 7.02 1.40
N GLU A 112 8.34 7.88 0.84
CA GLU A 112 8.83 9.07 0.13
C GLU A 112 9.52 10.07 1.05
N ASN A 113 8.91 10.34 2.22
CA ASN A 113 9.48 11.28 3.19
C ASN A 113 10.75 10.74 3.84
N ALA A 114 10.85 9.42 4.01
CA ALA A 114 12.02 8.76 4.60
C ALA A 114 13.21 8.67 3.62
N ALA A 115 12.95 8.70 2.31
CA ALA A 115 13.96 8.47 1.27
C ALA A 115 14.63 9.75 0.73
N GLU A 116 14.48 10.90 1.42
CA GLU A 116 15.04 12.21 1.02
C GLU A 116 14.86 12.48 -0.49
N ASN A 117 13.63 12.76 -0.92
CA ASN A 117 13.33 12.90 -2.35
C ASN A 117 13.96 14.17 -2.95
N PRO A 118 15.02 14.08 -3.79
CA PRO A 118 15.77 15.25 -4.27
C PRO A 118 14.96 16.10 -5.26
N SER A 119 13.90 15.53 -5.85
CA SER A 119 13.02 16.25 -6.77
C SER A 119 11.94 17.08 -6.08
N GLY A 120 11.68 16.82 -4.79
CA GLY A 120 10.59 17.42 -4.02
C GLY A 120 9.18 17.06 -4.51
N LYS A 121 9.04 16.32 -5.62
CA LYS A 121 7.76 15.95 -6.23
C LYS A 121 7.42 14.52 -5.84
N SER A 122 6.19 14.32 -5.34
CA SER A 122 5.69 12.98 -5.07
C SER A 122 5.56 12.19 -6.37
N ILE A 123 5.94 10.91 -6.36
CA ILE A 123 5.76 9.96 -7.46
C ILE A 123 4.29 9.87 -7.88
N TRP A 124 3.37 10.14 -6.96
CA TRP A 124 1.93 10.15 -7.22
C TRP A 124 1.45 11.31 -8.09
N SER A 125 2.31 12.30 -8.36
CA SER A 125 2.04 13.37 -9.33
C SER A 125 2.21 12.91 -10.78
N ASP A 126 2.87 11.78 -11.02
CA ASP A 126 3.04 11.21 -12.35
C ASP A 126 1.76 10.48 -12.81
N LYS A 127 1.07 11.09 -13.78
CA LYS A 127 -0.15 10.53 -14.38
C LYS A 127 0.12 9.26 -15.19
N ALA A 128 1.30 9.14 -15.82
CA ALA A 128 1.66 7.95 -16.57
C ALA A 128 1.80 6.75 -15.63
N LEU A 129 2.49 6.93 -14.48
CA LEU A 129 2.61 5.92 -13.43
C LEU A 129 1.24 5.46 -12.91
N LEU A 130 0.33 6.39 -12.63
CA LEU A 130 -1.02 6.05 -12.14
C LEU A 130 -1.82 5.27 -13.18
N SER A 131 -1.76 5.68 -14.45
CA SER A 131 -2.45 4.97 -15.54
C SER A 131 -1.90 3.57 -15.79
N GLU A 132 -0.57 3.39 -15.68
CA GLU A 132 0.05 2.07 -15.77
C GLU A 132 -0.36 1.20 -14.57
N SER A 133 -0.36 1.78 -13.37
CA SER A 133 -0.74 1.09 -12.14
C SER A 133 -2.18 0.62 -12.17
N GLU A 134 -3.09 1.44 -12.70
CA GLU A 134 -4.49 1.06 -12.93
C GLU A 134 -4.60 -0.08 -13.93
N ARG A 135 -3.99 0.07 -15.12
CA ARG A 135 -4.02 -0.94 -16.19
C ARG A 135 -3.49 -2.30 -15.74
N LEU A 136 -2.46 -2.31 -14.89
CA LEU A 136 -1.84 -3.53 -14.39
C LEU A 136 -2.48 -4.06 -13.10
N GLY A 137 -3.48 -3.36 -12.53
CA GLY A 137 -4.08 -3.74 -11.26
C GLY A 137 -3.06 -3.72 -10.10
N THR A 138 -2.11 -2.79 -10.14
CA THR A 138 -1.03 -2.69 -9.16
C THR A 138 -1.59 -2.36 -7.78
N SER A 139 -1.12 -3.09 -6.78
CA SER A 139 -1.49 -2.90 -5.38
C SER A 139 -0.26 -2.77 -4.48
N LEU A 140 -0.39 -1.90 -3.47
CA LEU A 140 0.48 -1.83 -2.31
C LEU A 140 0.20 -3.05 -1.43
N LYS A 141 1.23 -3.85 -1.17
CA LYS A 141 1.10 -5.04 -0.33
C LYS A 141 1.33 -4.67 1.13
N LEU A 142 0.28 -4.75 1.93
CA LEU A 142 0.31 -4.54 3.37
C LEU A 142 0.19 -5.87 4.09
N MET A 143 0.83 -6.00 5.24
CA MET A 143 0.66 -7.13 6.14
C MET A 143 0.11 -6.61 7.46
N VAL A 144 -1.04 -7.16 7.86
CA VAL A 144 -1.63 -6.93 9.17
C VAL A 144 -1.27 -8.12 10.04
N CYS A 145 -0.70 -7.86 11.22
CA CYS A 145 -0.29 -8.87 12.17
C CYS A 145 -1.00 -8.64 13.50
N CYS A 146 -1.59 -9.70 14.06
CA CYS A 146 -2.10 -9.73 15.41
C CYS A 146 -1.32 -10.81 16.18
N ALA A 147 -0.86 -10.48 17.38
CA ALA A 147 -0.09 -11.39 18.22
C ALA A 147 -0.39 -11.14 19.70
N ARG A 148 -0.32 -12.19 20.51
CA ARG A 148 -0.46 -12.11 21.97
C ARG A 148 0.89 -11.83 22.60
N ALA A 149 0.95 -10.82 23.45
CA ALA A 149 2.17 -10.45 24.17
C ALA A 149 2.67 -11.59 25.09
N PRO A 150 3.99 -11.72 25.31
CA PRO A 150 4.54 -12.67 26.28
C PRO A 150 4.02 -12.38 27.70
N LEU A 151 3.65 -13.41 28.46
CA LEU A 151 3.10 -13.23 29.83
C LEU A 151 4.11 -12.56 30.78
N GLU A 152 5.39 -12.86 30.67
CA GLU A 152 6.43 -12.37 31.60
C GLU A 152 6.68 -10.86 31.51
N ARG A 153 6.28 -10.18 30.43
CA ARG A 153 6.37 -8.71 30.34
C ARG A 153 5.23 -7.98 31.01
N ILE A 154 4.14 -8.67 31.36
CA ILE A 154 2.94 -8.05 31.94
C ILE A 154 3.10 -7.87 33.46
N THR A 155 4.04 -8.58 34.08
CA THR A 155 4.30 -8.56 35.53
C THR A 155 5.41 -7.59 35.97
N SER A 156 6.04 -6.87 35.05
CA SER A 156 7.05 -5.85 35.37
C SER A 156 6.44 -4.44 35.27
N VAL A 157 5.48 -4.12 36.14
CA VAL A 157 5.02 -2.76 36.44
C VAL A 157 4.79 -2.67 37.95
#